data_AF-A0A411DX98-F1
#
_entry.id   AF-A0A411DX98-F1
#
_cell.length_a   1.000
_cell.length_b   1.000
_cell.length_c   1.000
_cell.angle_alpha   90.00
_cell.angle_beta   90.00
_cell.angle_gamma   90.00
#
_symmetry.space_group_name_H-M   'P 1'
#
loop_
_entity.id
_entity.type
_entity.pdbx_description
1 polymer ?
#
loop_
_entity_poly.entity_id
_entity_poly.type
_entity_poly.pdbx_seq_one_letter_code
_entity_poly.pdbx_strand_id
1 'polypeptide(L)'
;MNTKIQILAALLLMFFARFSNGQDITILKETIGKLKIIKDLIPFHIELMQKVDQMVPVPDAVSRAFDYSRKTLYERMHNIQQSLTTWCHGSTVINDVQELMDNIHDMVYISPSLYLYFVRMEEDILAMVDRTIGKIEEIIARAKVCSRGTQTDLRRRQSLK
;
A
#
# COMPACT_ATOMS: atom_id res chain seq x y z
N MET A 1 -46.88 5.42 0.03
CA MET A 1 -45.54 4.93 0.43
C MET A 1 -45.32 5.27 1.89
N ASN A 2 -44.94 4.29 2.70
CA ASN A 2 -44.96 4.40 4.17
C ASN A 2 -43.70 5.13 4.66
N THR A 3 -43.85 6.34 5.20
CA THR A 3 -42.75 7.26 5.59
C THR A 3 -41.74 6.61 6.54
N LYS A 4 -42.16 5.63 7.34
CA LYS A 4 -41.29 4.85 8.23
C LYS A 4 -40.25 4.01 7.49
N ILE A 5 -40.59 3.45 6.33
CA ILE A 5 -39.69 2.61 5.51
C ILE A 5 -38.63 3.49 4.84
N GLN A 6 -38.99 4.69 4.39
CA GLN A 6 -38.05 5.66 3.80
C GLN A 6 -37.04 6.19 4.82
N ILE A 7 -37.47 6.43 6.07
CA ILE A 7 -36.57 6.83 7.16
C ILE A 7 -35.62 5.69 7.54
N LEU A 8 -36.12 4.44 7.60
CA LEU A 8 -35.28 3.28 7.89
C LEU A 8 -34.22 3.05 6.80
N ALA A 9 -34.61 3.16 5.52
CA ALA A 9 -33.70 3.04 4.39
C ALA A 9 -32.65 4.16 4.36
N ALA A 10 -33.04 5.40 4.64
CA ALA A 10 -32.11 6.53 4.72
C ALA A 10 -31.12 6.40 5.89
N LEU A 11 -31.57 5.90 7.05
CA LEU A 11 -30.71 5.60 8.19
C LEU A 11 -29.72 4.48 7.85
N LEU A 12 -30.20 3.38 7.27
CA LEU A 12 -29.36 2.26 6.82
C LEU A 12 -28.29 2.73 5.82
N LEU A 13 -28.66 3.53 4.81
CA LEU A 13 -27.72 4.10 3.85
C LEU A 13 -26.66 4.99 4.51
N MET A 14 -27.02 5.78 5.53
CA MET A 14 -26.06 6.58 6.30
C MET A 14 -25.13 5.72 7.17
N PHE A 15 -25.60 4.59 7.68
CA PHE A 15 -24.77 3.63 8.42
C PHE A 15 -23.80 2.89 7.50
N PHE A 16 -24.24 2.40 6.34
CA PHE A 16 -23.38 1.71 5.37
C PHE A 16 -22.30 2.65 4.78
N ALA A 17 -22.65 3.90 4.47
CA ALA A 17 -21.67 4.88 3.96
C ALA A 17 -20.60 5.25 5.02
N ARG A 18 -20.95 5.25 6.31
CA ARG A 18 -19.99 5.47 7.40
C ARG A 18 -19.13 4.23 7.70
N PHE A 19 -19.72 3.04 7.62
CA PHE A 19 -19.01 1.78 7.83
C PHE A 19 -18.01 1.49 6.69
N SER A 20 -18.41 1.74 5.43
CA SER A 20 -17.51 1.65 4.26
C SER A 20 -16.31 2.56 4.43
N ASN A 21 -16.52 3.87 4.66
CA ASN A 21 -15.41 4.83 4.82
C ASN A 21 -14.46 4.49 5.98
N GLY A 22 -14.95 3.89 7.07
CA GLY A 22 -14.13 3.51 8.22
C GLY A 22 -13.25 2.28 7.96
N GLN A 23 -13.80 1.28 7.26
CA GLN A 23 -13.05 0.09 6.85
C GLN A 23 -12.02 0.44 5.78
N ASP A 24 -12.38 1.28 4.81
CA ASP A 24 -11.49 1.74 3.73
C ASP A 24 -10.25 2.45 4.30
N ILE A 25 -10.44 3.37 5.25
CA ILE A 25 -9.33 4.07 5.91
C ILE A 25 -8.43 3.11 6.70
N THR A 26 -9.00 2.09 7.34
CA THR A 26 -8.22 1.10 8.10
C THR A 26 -7.32 0.30 7.17
N ILE A 27 -7.85 -0.17 6.05
CA ILE A 27 -7.10 -0.94 5.05
C ILE A 27 -6.00 -0.09 4.41
N LEU A 28 -6.28 1.18 4.11
CA LEU A 28 -5.25 2.10 3.57
C LEU A 28 -4.11 2.36 4.56
N LYS A 29 -4.42 2.47 5.87
CA LYS A 29 -3.38 2.58 6.91
C LYS A 29 -2.56 1.30 7.07
N GLU A 30 -3.20 0.14 7.03
CA GLU A 30 -2.50 -1.15 7.03
C GLU A 30 -1.58 -1.26 5.81
N THR A 31 -2.04 -0.77 4.66
CA THR A 31 -1.24 -0.75 3.42
C THR A 31 -0.02 0.16 3.56
N ILE A 32 -0.14 1.34 4.18
CA ILE A 32 1.01 2.19 4.52
C ILE A 32 2.00 1.43 5.41
N GLY A 33 1.51 0.71 6.43
CA GLY A 33 2.36 -0.12 7.30
C GLY A 33 3.12 -1.18 6.50
N LYS A 34 2.45 -1.85 5.56
CA LYS A 34 3.09 -2.84 4.67
C LYS A 34 4.13 -2.22 3.74
N LEU A 35 3.84 -1.04 3.16
CA LEU A 35 4.79 -0.31 2.31
C LEU A 35 6.06 0.11 3.07
N LYS A 36 5.93 0.53 4.34
CA LYS A 36 7.09 0.82 5.19
C LYS A 36 7.96 -0.41 5.42
N ILE A 37 7.35 -1.58 5.61
CA ILE A 37 8.09 -2.84 5.69
C ILE A 37 8.80 -3.17 4.36
N ILE A 38 8.16 -2.93 3.21
CA ILE A 38 8.82 -3.08 1.90
C ILE A 38 10.05 -2.17 1.81
N LYS A 39 9.93 -0.92 2.25
CA LYS A 39 11.03 0.05 2.29
C LYS A 39 12.25 -0.50 3.04
N ASP A 40 12.03 -1.15 4.18
CA ASP A 40 13.10 -1.73 4.99
C ASP A 40 13.68 -3.03 4.38
N LEU A 41 12.86 -3.77 3.64
CA LEU A 41 13.26 -5.05 3.05
C LEU A 41 14.08 -4.90 1.76
N ILE A 42 13.93 -3.81 1.01
CA ILE A 42 14.66 -3.56 -0.24
C ILE A 42 16.19 -3.52 -0.01
N PRO A 43 16.72 -2.65 0.88
CA PRO A 43 18.17 -2.59 1.15
C PRO A 43 18.72 -3.94 1.61
N PHE A 44 17.98 -4.60 2.51
CA PHE A 44 18.35 -5.91 3.05
C PHE A 44 18.44 -6.98 1.96
N HIS A 45 17.52 -6.98 1.01
CA HIS A 45 17.55 -7.92 -0.11
C HIS A 45 18.73 -7.66 -1.04
N ILE A 46 19.03 -6.39 -1.35
CA ILE A 46 20.20 -6.00 -2.16
C ILE A 46 21.50 -6.44 -1.47
N GLU A 47 21.60 -6.27 -0.15
CA GLU A 47 22.75 -6.76 0.63
C GLU A 47 22.89 -8.29 0.54
N LEU A 48 21.79 -9.03 0.56
CA LEU A 48 21.81 -10.48 0.38
C LEU A 48 22.21 -10.88 -1.05
N MET A 49 21.74 -10.15 -2.08
CA MET A 49 22.20 -10.36 -3.47
C MET A 49 23.71 -10.23 -3.56
N GLN A 50 24.27 -9.17 -2.96
CA GLN A 50 25.72 -8.95 -2.92
C GLN A 50 26.45 -10.11 -2.22
N LYS A 51 25.96 -10.57 -1.07
CA LYS A 51 26.59 -11.69 -0.33
C LYS A 51 26.57 -12.99 -1.14
N VAL A 52 25.47 -13.28 -1.81
CA VAL A 52 25.35 -14.46 -2.67
C VAL A 52 26.30 -14.37 -3.87
N ASP A 53 26.48 -13.19 -4.46
CA ASP A 53 27.39 -12.98 -5.58
C ASP A 53 28.87 -13.11 -5.18
N GLN A 54 29.24 -12.57 -4.01
CA GLN A 54 30.64 -12.44 -3.60
C GLN A 54 31.19 -13.66 -2.84
N MET A 55 30.34 -14.50 -2.24
CA MET A 55 30.79 -15.61 -1.40
C MET A 55 30.84 -16.93 -2.20
N VAL A 56 32.04 -17.51 -2.34
CA VAL A 56 32.23 -18.84 -2.94
C VAL A 56 33.04 -19.73 -1.99
N PRO A 57 32.47 -20.82 -1.44
CA PRO A 57 31.06 -21.24 -1.57
C PRO A 57 30.09 -20.32 -0.81
N VAL A 58 28.85 -20.22 -1.29
CA VAL A 58 27.79 -19.48 -0.59
C VAL A 58 27.37 -20.26 0.66
N PRO A 59 27.42 -19.68 1.87
CA PRO A 59 26.95 -20.36 3.07
C PRO A 59 25.45 -20.64 3.02
N ASP A 60 25.03 -21.83 3.45
CA ASP A 60 23.61 -22.25 3.48
C ASP A 60 22.68 -21.24 4.18
N ALA A 61 23.16 -20.61 5.25
CA ALA A 61 22.40 -19.59 5.97
C ALA A 61 22.12 -18.35 5.12
N VAL A 62 23.10 -17.93 4.30
CA VAL A 62 22.97 -16.81 3.36
C VAL A 62 22.01 -17.19 2.23
N SER A 63 22.14 -18.39 1.67
CA SER A 63 21.22 -18.89 0.64
C SER A 63 19.77 -18.92 1.12
N ARG A 64 19.50 -19.47 2.32
CA ARG A 64 18.15 -19.50 2.87
C ARG A 64 17.60 -18.11 3.18
N ALA A 65 18.43 -17.21 3.70
CA ALA A 65 18.02 -15.83 3.94
C ALA A 65 17.68 -15.11 2.63
N PHE A 66 18.47 -15.34 1.58
CA PHE A 66 18.21 -14.83 0.24
C PHE A 66 16.88 -15.35 -0.31
N ASP A 67 16.64 -16.67 -0.31
CA ASP A 67 15.37 -17.24 -0.78
C ASP A 67 14.16 -16.73 0.02
N TYR A 68 14.31 -16.63 1.35
CA TYR A 68 13.26 -16.06 2.21
C TYR A 68 12.97 -14.59 1.87
N SER A 69 14.01 -13.78 1.64
CA SER A 69 13.85 -12.37 1.29
C SER A 69 13.15 -12.19 -0.06
N ARG A 70 13.49 -13.00 -1.09
CA ARG A 70 12.82 -13.01 -2.40
C ARG A 70 11.33 -13.26 -2.25
N LYS A 71 10.98 -14.35 -1.57
CA LYS A 71 9.60 -14.75 -1.34
C LYS A 71 8.83 -13.67 -0.58
N THR A 72 9.42 -13.16 0.50
CA THR A 72 8.78 -12.17 1.38
C THR A 72 8.52 -10.85 0.66
N LEU A 73 9.49 -10.31 -0.08
CA LEU A 73 9.32 -9.08 -0.85
C LEU A 73 8.23 -9.23 -1.90
N TYR A 74 8.29 -10.29 -2.70
CA TYR A 74 7.32 -10.53 -3.77
C TYR A 74 5.89 -10.71 -3.22
N GLU A 75 5.69 -11.58 -2.23
CA GLU A 75 4.36 -11.84 -1.66
C GLU A 75 3.76 -10.58 -1.01
N ARG A 76 4.57 -9.81 -0.29
CA ARG A 76 4.11 -8.57 0.35
C ARG A 76 3.76 -7.52 -0.70
N MET A 77 4.60 -7.34 -1.71
CA MET A 77 4.35 -6.35 -2.76
C MET A 77 3.10 -6.72 -3.58
N HIS A 78 2.95 -8.00 -3.91
CA HIS A 78 1.76 -8.51 -4.59
C HIS A 78 0.47 -8.28 -3.77
N ASN A 79 0.51 -8.54 -2.45
CA ASN A 79 -0.62 -8.28 -1.57
C ASN A 79 -0.98 -6.78 -1.48
N ILE A 80 0.03 -5.90 -1.49
CA ILE A 80 -0.18 -4.45 -1.53
C ILE A 80 -0.85 -4.04 -2.84
N GLN A 81 -0.34 -4.53 -3.98
CA GLN A 81 -0.90 -4.27 -5.31
C GLN A 81 -2.36 -4.72 -5.41
N GLN A 82 -2.70 -5.94 -4.97
CA GLN A 82 -4.07 -6.45 -4.97
C GLN A 82 -5.00 -5.59 -4.08
N SER A 83 -4.52 -5.22 -2.89
CA SER A 83 -5.27 -4.38 -1.96
C SER A 83 -5.57 -3.02 -2.60
N LEU A 84 -4.56 -2.33 -3.12
CA LEU A 84 -4.74 -1.00 -3.70
C LEU A 84 -5.52 -1.02 -5.01
N THR A 85 -5.41 -2.07 -5.81
CA THR A 85 -6.25 -2.25 -7.01
C THR A 85 -7.72 -2.36 -6.65
N THR A 86 -8.02 -3.04 -5.54
CA THR A 86 -9.39 -3.21 -5.03
C THR A 86 -9.97 -1.90 -4.49
N TRP A 87 -9.18 -1.15 -3.72
CA TRP A 87 -9.68 0.00 -2.95
C TRP A 87 -9.46 1.36 -3.60
N CYS A 88 -8.52 1.47 -4.54
CA CYS A 88 -8.12 2.73 -5.17
C CYS A 88 -8.24 2.68 -6.70
N HIS A 89 -9.24 1.93 -7.21
CA HIS A 89 -9.46 1.73 -8.64
C HIS A 89 -9.48 3.06 -9.41
N GLY A 90 -8.72 3.13 -10.51
CA GLY A 90 -8.60 4.33 -11.34
C GLY A 90 -7.80 5.49 -10.71
N SER A 91 -7.18 5.31 -9.56
CA SER A 91 -6.29 6.32 -8.98
C SER A 91 -4.87 6.22 -9.51
N THR A 92 -4.14 7.34 -9.47
CA THR A 92 -2.70 7.39 -9.78
C THR A 92 -1.82 6.61 -8.81
N VAL A 93 -2.36 6.12 -7.68
CA VAL A 93 -1.63 5.24 -6.74
C VAL A 93 -1.42 3.86 -7.36
N ILE A 94 -2.36 3.38 -8.19
CA ILE A 94 -2.24 2.08 -8.83
C ILE A 94 -1.06 2.06 -9.81
N ASN A 95 -0.83 3.15 -10.53
CA ASN A 95 0.30 3.24 -11.45
C ASN A 95 1.64 3.13 -10.71
N ASP A 96 1.79 3.88 -9.60
CA ASP A 96 3.01 3.80 -8.77
C ASP A 96 3.19 2.42 -8.15
N VAL A 97 2.10 1.78 -7.71
CA VAL A 97 2.17 0.44 -7.12
C VAL A 97 2.52 -0.63 -8.15
N GLN A 98 2.06 -0.47 -9.40
CA GLN A 98 2.39 -1.37 -10.50
C GLN A 98 3.88 -1.21 -10.87
N GLU A 99 4.35 0.02 -11.03
CA GLU A 99 5.76 0.30 -11.31
C GLU A 99 6.67 -0.24 -10.18
N LEU A 100 6.26 -0.08 -8.92
CA LEU A 100 6.97 -0.65 -7.78
C LEU A 100 6.95 -2.19 -7.81
N MET A 101 5.83 -2.81 -8.19
CA MET A 101 5.73 -4.27 -8.32
C MET A 101 6.67 -4.79 -9.41
N ASP A 102 6.77 -4.08 -10.54
CA ASP A 102 7.65 -4.45 -11.65
C ASP A 102 9.13 -4.37 -11.21
N ASN A 103 9.53 -3.29 -10.53
CA ASN A 103 10.88 -3.16 -9.97
C ASN A 103 11.21 -4.26 -8.94
N ILE A 104 10.27 -4.57 -8.04
CA ILE A 104 10.44 -5.65 -7.05
C ILE A 104 10.52 -7.01 -7.74
N HIS A 105 9.69 -7.26 -8.76
CA HIS A 105 9.73 -8.49 -9.55
C HIS A 105 11.11 -8.68 -10.18
N ASP A 106 11.64 -7.65 -10.84
CA ASP A 106 12.96 -7.72 -11.46
C ASP A 106 14.06 -8.00 -10.41
N MET A 107 14.02 -7.30 -9.28
CA MET A 107 14.96 -7.49 -8.19
C MET A 107 14.95 -8.93 -7.64
N VAL A 108 13.76 -9.51 -7.44
CA VAL A 108 13.65 -10.85 -6.84
C VAL A 108 13.84 -12.00 -7.82
N TYR A 109 13.76 -11.80 -9.15
CA TYR A 109 13.85 -12.92 -10.11
C TYR A 109 15.09 -12.88 -11.01
N ILE A 110 15.84 -11.79 -11.03
CA ILE A 110 17.06 -11.70 -11.81
C ILE A 110 18.28 -12.28 -11.09
N SER A 111 19.40 -12.41 -11.80
CA SER A 111 20.65 -12.94 -11.26
C SER A 111 21.20 -12.05 -10.12
N PRO A 112 21.67 -12.63 -9.00
CA PRO A 112 22.35 -11.90 -7.92
C PRO A 112 23.55 -11.08 -8.39
N SER A 113 24.19 -11.47 -9.49
CA SER A 113 25.33 -10.74 -10.10
C SER A 113 25.00 -9.32 -10.55
N LEU A 114 23.72 -8.98 -10.67
CA LEU A 114 23.26 -7.63 -10.96
C LEU A 114 23.01 -6.79 -9.70
N TYR A 115 23.51 -7.18 -8.52
CA TYR A 115 23.31 -6.40 -7.28
C TYR A 115 23.76 -4.94 -7.43
N LEU A 116 24.86 -4.66 -8.17
CA LEU A 116 25.34 -3.29 -8.42
C LEU A 116 24.35 -2.42 -9.20
N TYR A 117 23.54 -3.02 -10.07
CA TYR A 117 22.45 -2.30 -10.75
C TYR A 117 21.38 -1.87 -9.74
N PHE A 118 20.97 -2.77 -8.84
CA PHE A 118 19.98 -2.44 -7.81
C PHE A 118 20.50 -1.51 -6.73
N VAL A 119 21.79 -1.55 -6.38
CA VAL A 119 22.41 -0.54 -5.50
C VAL A 119 22.26 0.86 -6.10
N ARG A 120 22.39 1.02 -7.42
CA ARG A 120 22.20 2.33 -8.08
C ARG A 120 20.74 2.75 -8.15
N MET A 121 19.83 1.80 -8.30
CA MET A 121 18.39 2.05 -8.35
C MET A 121 17.72 2.12 -6.98
N GLU A 122 18.41 1.77 -5.91
CA GLU A 122 17.85 1.64 -4.57
C GLU A 122 17.13 2.93 -4.15
N GLU A 123 17.79 4.08 -4.26
CA GLU A 123 17.21 5.38 -3.90
C GLU A 123 15.95 5.68 -4.71
N ASP A 124 15.93 5.36 -6.01
CA ASP A 124 14.76 5.57 -6.87
C ASP A 124 13.59 4.69 -6.44
N ILE A 125 13.85 3.41 -6.15
CA ILE A 125 12.82 2.46 -5.69
C ILE A 125 12.29 2.89 -4.31
N LEU A 126 13.15 3.31 -3.39
CA LEU A 126 12.75 3.82 -2.08
C LEU A 126 11.93 5.11 -2.20
N ALA A 127 12.29 6.01 -3.12
CA ALA A 127 11.53 7.21 -3.41
C ALA A 127 10.14 6.89 -3.99
N MET A 128 10.01 5.84 -4.80
CA MET A 128 8.71 5.34 -5.28
C MET A 128 7.84 4.83 -4.13
N VAL A 129 8.43 4.11 -3.16
CA VAL A 129 7.71 3.67 -1.94
C VAL A 129 7.19 4.88 -1.17
N ASP A 130 8.04 5.87 -0.90
CA ASP A 130 7.66 7.08 -0.14
C ASP A 130 6.59 7.90 -0.87
N ARG A 131 6.73 8.07 -2.18
CA ARG A 131 5.72 8.73 -3.02
C ARG A 131 4.37 8.01 -2.96
N THR A 132 4.39 6.68 -3.02
CA THR A 132 3.17 5.86 -2.92
C THR A 132 2.51 6.03 -1.55
N ILE A 133 3.30 6.01 -0.47
CA ILE A 133 2.81 6.28 0.90
C ILE A 133 2.15 7.66 0.97
N GLY A 134 2.82 8.71 0.50
CA GLY A 134 2.31 10.08 0.52
C GLY A 134 0.97 10.21 -0.20
N LYS A 135 0.82 9.59 -1.38
CA LYS A 135 -0.45 9.58 -2.12
C LYS A 135 -1.57 8.87 -1.36
N ILE A 136 -1.29 7.76 -0.66
CA ILE A 136 -2.29 7.08 0.17
C ILE A 136 -2.68 7.95 1.37
N GLU A 137 -1.72 8.61 2.00
CA GLU A 137 -1.99 9.56 3.11
C GLU A 137 -2.87 10.72 2.66
N GLU A 138 -2.65 11.26 1.46
CA GLU A 138 -3.54 12.27 0.86
C GLU A 138 -4.97 11.74 0.64
N ILE A 139 -5.13 10.51 0.14
CA ILE A 139 -6.46 9.89 -0.03
C ILE A 139 -7.18 9.80 1.31
N ILE A 140 -6.49 9.33 2.37
CA ILE A 140 -7.04 9.26 3.72
C ILE A 140 -7.42 10.65 4.23
N ALA A 141 -6.57 11.67 4.01
CA ALA A 141 -6.83 13.03 4.45
C ALA A 141 -8.09 13.61 3.78
N ARG A 142 -8.25 13.41 2.46
CA ARG A 142 -9.43 13.87 1.70
C ARG A 142 -10.71 13.17 2.17
N ALA A 143 -10.67 11.86 2.41
CA ALA A 143 -11.81 11.11 2.95
C ALA A 143 -12.27 11.61 4.34
N LYS A 144 -11.31 12.00 5.20
CA LYS A 144 -11.60 12.64 6.50
C LYS A 144 -12.25 14.02 6.37
N VAL A 145 -11.87 14.82 5.37
CA VAL A 145 -12.47 16.15 5.15
C VAL A 145 -13.93 16.03 4.67
N CYS A 146 -14.21 15.12 3.73
CA CYS A 146 -15.57 14.92 3.20
C CYS A 146 -16.57 14.38 4.27
N SER A 147 -16.10 13.54 5.20
CA SER A 147 -16.93 13.05 6.32
C SER A 147 -17.23 14.11 7.38
N ARG A 148 -16.38 15.14 7.55
CA ARG A 148 -16.62 16.29 8.44
C ARG A 148 -17.56 17.33 7.82
N GLY A 149 -17.47 17.58 6.51
CA GLY A 149 -18.36 18.50 5.80
C GLY A 149 -19.84 18.09 5.90
N THR A 150 -20.12 16.79 5.78
CA THR A 150 -21.48 16.24 5.94
C THR A 150 -22.02 16.33 7.38
N GLN A 151 -21.17 16.30 8.40
CA GLN A 151 -21.59 16.53 9.80
C GLN A 151 -21.92 18.01 10.08
N THR A 152 -21.23 18.95 9.43
CA THR A 152 -21.44 20.38 9.67
C THR A 152 -22.73 20.85 8.98
N ASP A 153 -23.01 20.36 7.78
CA ASP A 153 -24.25 20.67 7.05
C ASP A 153 -25.51 20.10 7.72
N LEU A 154 -25.43 18.90 8.32
CA LEU A 154 -26.54 18.33 9.09
C LEU A 154 -26.86 19.16 10.34
N ARG A 155 -25.84 19.65 11.05
CA ARG A 155 -26.03 20.52 12.23
C ARG A 155 -26.59 21.88 11.85
N ARG A 156 -26.15 22.46 10.72
CA ARG A 156 -26.66 23.74 10.20
C ARG A 156 -28.12 23.64 9.74
N ARG A 157 -28.52 22.52 9.13
CA ARG A 157 -29.92 22.25 8.75
C ARG A 157 -30.84 21.94 9.93
N GLN A 158 -30.31 21.43 11.04
CA GLN A 158 -31.08 21.19 12.28
C GLN A 158 -31.23 22.45 13.15
N SER A 159 -30.31 23.41 13.04
CA SER A 159 -30.38 24.71 13.75
C SER A 159 -31.31 25.73 13.07
N LEU A 160 -31.72 25.49 11.83
CA LEU A 160 -32.60 26.38 11.04
C LEU A 160 -34.05 25.85 10.96
N LYS A 161 -34.42 24.92 11.84
CA LYS A 161 -35.79 24.47 12.10
C LYS A 161 -36.12 24.77 13.56
#